data_AF-A0A242PDJ2-F1
#
_entry.id   AF-A0A242PDJ2-F1
#
_cell.length_a   1.000
_cell.length_b   1.000
_cell.length_c   1.000
_cell.angle_alpha   90.00
_cell.angle_beta   90.00
_cell.angle_gamma   90.00
#
_symmetry.space_group_name_H-M   'P 1'
#
loop_
_entity.id
_entity.type
_entity.pdbx_description
1 polymer ?
#
loop_
_entity_poly.entity_id
_entity_poly.type
_entity_poly.pdbx_seq_one_letter_code
_entity_poly.pdbx_strand_id
1 'polypeptide(L)'
;MTEQKNELYQEIEAWSQNAILHSPTWSINQLDYSEKSISVVEMIIGEMADKSFGLPEEQLNMISQEYGCYLLLTAHKLYGGQFYWNQELEQPMLICCEPDSTIALLTWNKVKGRLLGDKTDHIAYFLDEFGKAVFQPEKGTNLVYL
;
A
#
# COMPACT_ATOMS: atom_id res chain seq x y z
N MET A 1 9.58 -0.43 -22.48
CA MET A 1 8.46 -0.82 -21.60
C MET A 1 8.87 -1.85 -20.55
N THR A 2 9.55 -2.95 -20.91
CA THR A 2 9.98 -3.98 -19.93
C THR A 2 10.96 -3.45 -18.88
N GLU A 3 11.89 -2.58 -19.28
CA GLU A 3 12.91 -2.00 -18.39
C GLU A 3 12.30 -1.06 -17.32
N GLN A 4 11.49 -0.09 -17.74
CA GLN A 4 10.76 0.79 -16.81
C GLN A 4 9.84 0.05 -15.83
N LYS A 5 9.16 -1.03 -16.28
CA LYS A 5 8.35 -1.87 -15.38
C LYS A 5 9.21 -2.58 -14.34
N ASN A 6 10.43 -2.98 -14.72
CA ASN A 6 11.38 -3.61 -13.80
C ASN A 6 11.92 -2.58 -12.79
N GLU A 7 12.29 -1.37 -13.24
CA GLU A 7 12.76 -0.28 -12.37
C GLU A 7 11.71 0.07 -11.30
N LEU A 8 10.46 0.30 -11.70
CA LEU A 8 9.38 0.61 -10.75
C LEU A 8 9.16 -0.52 -9.74
N TYR A 9 9.21 -1.78 -10.19
CA TYR A 9 9.11 -2.92 -9.28
C TYR A 9 10.26 -2.92 -8.24
N GLN A 10 11.49 -2.68 -8.68
CA GLN A 10 12.66 -2.62 -7.79
C GLN A 10 12.56 -1.47 -6.78
N GLU A 11 12.05 -0.30 -7.20
CA GLU A 11 11.80 0.82 -6.29
C GLU A 11 10.73 0.50 -5.24
N ILE A 12 9.60 -0.09 -5.66
CA ILE A 12 8.54 -0.55 -4.75
C ILE A 12 9.10 -1.58 -3.77
N GLU A 13 9.90 -2.54 -4.25
CA GLU A 13 10.53 -3.56 -3.40
C GLU A 13 11.50 -2.95 -2.38
N ALA A 14 12.33 -1.99 -2.79
CA ALA A 14 13.26 -1.30 -1.90
C ALA A 14 12.51 -0.52 -0.80
N TRP A 15 11.50 0.27 -1.16
CA TRP A 15 10.68 0.98 -0.17
C TRP A 15 9.93 0.04 0.77
N SER A 16 9.43 -1.07 0.23
CA SER A 16 8.79 -2.11 1.02
C SER A 16 9.75 -2.75 2.04
N GLN A 17 11.01 -2.98 1.66
CA GLN A 17 12.02 -3.50 2.59
C GLN A 17 12.38 -2.49 3.68
N ASN A 18 12.38 -1.19 3.36
CA ASN A 18 12.57 -0.14 4.36
C ASN A 18 11.45 -0.16 5.41
N ALA A 19 10.20 -0.39 5.02
CA ALA A 19 9.09 -0.58 5.95
C ALA A 19 9.38 -1.70 6.97
N ILE A 20 9.92 -2.83 6.52
CA ILE A 20 10.31 -3.94 7.40
C ILE A 20 11.46 -3.53 8.33
N LEU A 21 12.48 -2.85 7.79
CA LEU A 21 13.67 -2.44 8.53
C LEU A 21 13.37 -1.41 9.62
N HIS A 22 12.48 -0.45 9.35
CA HIS A 22 12.13 0.64 10.24
C HIS A 22 10.92 0.34 11.14
N SER A 23 10.35 -0.86 11.02
CA SER A 23 9.26 -1.30 11.88
C SER A 23 9.71 -1.55 13.33
N PRO A 24 8.80 -1.43 14.31
CA PRO A 24 9.09 -1.74 15.71
C PRO A 24 9.62 -3.16 15.94
N THR A 25 10.49 -3.36 16.93
CA THR A 25 11.07 -4.67 17.26
C THR A 25 10.03 -5.76 17.53
N TRP A 26 8.84 -5.40 18.03
CA TRP A 26 7.78 -6.39 18.30
C TRP A 26 7.21 -7.02 17.02
N SER A 27 7.32 -6.34 15.87
CA SER A 27 6.79 -6.83 14.58
C SER A 27 7.81 -7.62 13.76
N ILE A 28 8.99 -7.93 14.33
CA ILE A 28 10.00 -8.76 13.67
C ILE A 28 9.37 -10.06 13.14
N ASN A 29 9.65 -10.37 11.87
CA ASN A 29 9.12 -11.52 11.13
C ASN A 29 7.59 -11.54 10.94
N GLN A 30 6.86 -10.50 11.33
CA GLN A 30 5.41 -10.41 11.10
C GLN A 30 5.06 -9.70 9.78
N LEU A 31 5.99 -8.92 9.23
CA LEU A 31 5.85 -8.28 7.92
C LEU A 31 6.36 -9.19 6.79
N ASP A 32 5.60 -10.24 6.50
CA ASP A 32 5.95 -11.32 5.56
C ASP A 32 5.20 -11.32 4.21
N TYR A 33 4.47 -10.24 3.91
CA TYR A 33 3.62 -10.08 2.72
C TYR A 33 2.41 -11.02 2.67
N SER A 34 2.01 -11.59 3.81
CA SER A 34 0.76 -12.33 3.93
C SER A 34 -0.43 -11.38 4.14
N GLU A 35 -1.64 -11.90 3.98
CA GLU A 35 -2.86 -11.16 4.35
C GLU A 35 -2.84 -10.72 5.82
N LYS A 36 -2.24 -11.53 6.71
CA LYS A 36 -2.12 -11.19 8.14
C LYS A 36 -1.19 -10.02 8.38
N SER A 37 -0.14 -9.84 7.55
CA SER A 37 0.80 -8.74 7.72
C SER A 37 0.16 -7.37 7.50
N ILE A 38 -0.95 -7.30 6.76
CA ILE A 38 -1.73 -6.06 6.60
C ILE A 38 -2.26 -5.56 7.95
N SER A 39 -2.76 -6.47 8.80
CA SER A 39 -3.21 -6.11 10.16
C SER A 39 -2.04 -5.65 11.04
N VAL A 40 -0.85 -6.20 10.81
CA VAL A 40 0.38 -5.78 11.51
C VAL A 40 0.75 -4.36 11.09
N VAL A 41 0.69 -4.03 9.81
CA VAL A 41 0.91 -2.66 9.30
C VAL A 41 -0.09 -1.67 9.91
N GLU A 42 -1.38 -2.03 9.99
CA GLU A 42 -2.40 -1.21 10.66
C GLU A 42 -2.04 -0.93 12.12
N MET A 43 -1.60 -1.94 12.87
CA MET A 43 -1.17 -1.76 14.26
C MET A 43 0.06 -0.83 14.36
N ILE A 44 1.07 -1.04 13.52
CA ILE A 44 2.30 -0.23 13.50
C ILE A 44 1.97 1.24 13.23
N ILE A 45 1.20 1.53 12.17
CA ILE A 45 0.86 2.92 11.80
C ILE A 45 -0.05 3.53 12.86
N GLY A 46 -0.96 2.75 13.45
CA GLY A 46 -1.77 3.18 14.59
C GLY A 46 -0.92 3.63 15.78
N GLU A 47 0.10 2.85 16.17
CA GLU A 47 1.03 3.22 17.24
C GLU A 47 1.88 4.46 16.88
N MET A 48 2.23 4.62 15.60
CA MET A 48 2.95 5.79 15.12
C MET A 48 2.07 7.05 15.12
N ALA A 49 0.77 6.91 14.83
CA ALA A 49 -0.17 8.02 14.80
C ALA A 49 -0.30 8.71 16.17
N ASP A 50 -0.27 7.96 17.26
CA ASP A 50 -0.27 8.53 18.63
C ASP A 50 0.98 9.40 18.92
N LYS A 51 2.03 9.24 18.11
CA LYS A 51 3.33 9.93 18.24
C LYS A 51 3.64 10.85 17.05
N SER A 52 2.74 10.95 16.07
CA SER A 52 2.99 11.65 14.81
C SER A 52 2.86 13.17 14.92
N PHE A 53 2.38 13.68 16.06
CA PHE A 53 2.23 15.10 16.30
C PHE A 53 3.58 15.83 16.18
N GLY A 54 3.66 16.72 15.20
CA GLY A 54 4.86 17.53 14.94
C GLY A 54 5.92 16.86 14.06
N LEU A 55 5.63 15.69 13.45
CA LEU A 55 6.51 15.14 12.42
C LEU A 55 6.56 16.08 11.20
N PRO A 56 7.75 16.36 10.65
CA PRO A 56 7.88 17.09 9.40
C PRO A 56 7.18 16.36 8.24
N GLU A 57 6.68 17.10 7.26
CA GLU A 57 5.99 16.54 6.10
C GLU A 57 6.86 15.54 5.33
N GLU A 58 8.17 15.81 5.20
CA GLU A 58 9.11 14.88 4.57
C GLU A 58 9.14 13.51 5.26
N GLN A 59 9.07 13.49 6.59
CA GLN A 59 9.07 12.25 7.36
C GLN A 59 7.72 11.52 7.22
N LEU A 60 6.61 12.24 7.21
CA LEU A 60 5.29 11.66 6.92
C LEU A 60 5.26 11.02 5.54
N ASN A 61 5.81 11.72 4.53
CA ASN A 61 5.89 11.21 3.16
C ASN A 61 6.77 9.97 3.09
N MET A 62 7.95 9.96 3.72
CA MET A 62 8.84 8.80 3.77
C MET A 62 8.14 7.56 4.36
N ILE A 63 7.49 7.70 5.52
CA ILE A 63 6.72 6.60 6.14
C ILE A 63 5.60 6.14 5.20
N SER A 64 4.92 7.08 4.55
CA SER A 64 3.85 6.77 3.60
C SER A 64 4.34 5.98 2.40
N GLN A 65 5.53 6.27 1.89
CA GLN A 65 6.16 5.53 0.80
C GLN A 65 6.56 4.12 1.24
N GLU A 66 7.21 3.98 2.39
CA GLU A 66 7.64 2.69 2.93
C GLU A 66 6.47 1.72 3.10
N TYR A 67 5.49 2.07 3.93
CA TYR A 67 4.35 1.20 4.20
C TYR A 67 3.39 1.14 3.01
N GLY A 68 3.27 2.23 2.24
CA GLY A 68 2.46 2.23 1.03
C GLY A 68 2.96 1.23 -0.02
N CYS A 69 4.26 1.22 -0.29
CA CYS A 69 4.90 0.24 -1.18
C CYS A 69 4.84 -1.18 -0.61
N TYR A 70 4.99 -1.35 0.70
CA TYR A 70 4.79 -2.65 1.34
C TYR A 70 3.38 -3.22 1.10
N LEU A 71 2.35 -2.38 1.26
CA LEU A 71 0.95 -2.76 1.03
C LEU A 71 0.68 -3.06 -0.45
N LEU A 72 1.23 -2.27 -1.37
CA LEU A 72 1.14 -2.54 -2.82
C LEU A 72 1.80 -3.87 -3.20
N LEU A 73 3.00 -4.14 -2.69
CA LEU A 73 3.70 -5.39 -2.97
C LEU A 73 3.00 -6.60 -2.34
N THR A 74 2.39 -6.41 -1.16
CA THR A 74 1.53 -7.43 -0.52
C THR A 74 0.31 -7.73 -1.38
N ALA A 75 -0.42 -6.71 -1.82
CA ALA A 75 -1.57 -6.86 -2.70
C ALA A 75 -1.19 -7.53 -4.03
N HIS A 76 -0.05 -7.16 -4.61
CA HIS A 76 0.48 -7.79 -5.82
C HIS A 76 0.75 -9.29 -5.64
N LYS A 77 1.35 -9.68 -4.51
CA LYS A 77 1.63 -11.10 -4.20
C LYS A 77 0.36 -11.91 -3.97
N LEU A 78 -0.67 -11.30 -3.37
CA LEU A 78 -1.95 -11.96 -3.09
C LEU A 78 -2.84 -12.08 -4.33
N TYR A 79 -2.89 -11.04 -5.15
CA TYR A 79 -3.92 -10.89 -6.19
C TYR A 79 -3.37 -10.76 -7.62
N GLY A 80 -2.06 -10.67 -7.80
CA GLY A 80 -1.42 -10.45 -9.09
C GLY A 80 -1.48 -8.98 -9.52
N GLY A 81 -1.84 -8.72 -10.77
CA GLY A 81 -1.85 -7.36 -11.33
C GLY A 81 -0.47 -6.86 -11.76
N GLN A 82 -0.42 -5.59 -12.13
CA GLN A 82 0.77 -4.93 -12.68
C GLN A 82 0.94 -3.54 -12.08
N PHE A 83 2.19 -3.15 -11.79
CA PHE A 83 2.50 -1.82 -11.30
C PHE A 83 2.59 -0.80 -12.43
N TYR A 84 2.12 0.40 -12.13
CA TYR A 84 2.18 1.57 -12.98
C TYR A 84 2.51 2.80 -12.13
N TRP A 85 3.15 3.79 -12.73
CA TRP A 85 3.33 5.09 -12.09
C TRP A 85 2.16 6.01 -12.42
N ASN A 86 1.49 6.55 -11.40
CA ASN A 86 0.48 7.58 -11.57
C ASN A 86 1.16 8.95 -11.61
N GLN A 87 1.14 9.61 -12.78
CA GLN A 87 1.77 10.92 -12.98
C GLN A 87 1.05 12.07 -12.28
N GLU A 88 -0.27 11.97 -12.09
CA GLU A 88 -1.08 13.02 -11.46
C GLU A 88 -0.88 13.07 -9.95
N LEU A 89 -0.79 11.90 -9.33
CA LEU A 89 -0.65 11.74 -7.88
C LEU A 89 0.79 11.45 -7.45
N GLU A 90 1.72 11.43 -8.40
CA GLU A 90 3.16 11.18 -8.21
C GLU A 90 3.46 10.00 -7.29
N GLN A 91 2.82 8.86 -7.56
CA GLN A 91 2.94 7.65 -6.74
C GLN A 91 2.74 6.37 -7.56
N PRO A 92 3.25 5.21 -7.09
CA PRO A 92 2.95 3.92 -7.69
C PRO A 92 1.50 3.51 -7.46
N MET A 93 0.95 2.77 -8.42
CA MET A 93 -0.35 2.13 -8.32
C MET A 93 -0.28 0.68 -8.82
N LEU A 94 -1.12 -0.18 -8.25
CA LEU A 94 -1.34 -1.55 -8.74
C LEU A 94 -2.65 -1.60 -9.52
N ILE A 95 -2.62 -2.13 -10.75
CA ILE A 95 -3.82 -2.38 -11.55
C ILE A 95 -4.05 -3.88 -11.68
N CYS A 96 -5.28 -4.31 -11.37
CA CYS A 96 -5.73 -5.70 -11.44
C CYS A 96 -6.91 -5.88 -12.43
N CYS A 97 -7.14 -7.14 -12.80
CA CYS A 97 -8.33 -7.62 -13.52
C CYS A 97 -8.50 -7.20 -15.00
N GLU A 98 -7.48 -6.57 -15.60
CA GLU A 98 -7.47 -6.30 -17.04
C GLU A 98 -7.46 -7.61 -17.87
N PRO A 99 -8.11 -7.65 -19.06
CA PRO A 99 -8.81 -6.55 -19.73
C PRO A 99 -10.32 -6.47 -19.43
N ASP A 100 -10.89 -7.40 -18.66
CA ASP A 100 -12.34 -7.49 -18.44
C ASP A 100 -12.87 -6.42 -17.47
N SER A 101 -12.00 -5.86 -16.63
CA SER A 101 -12.27 -4.78 -15.68
C SER A 101 -10.96 -4.10 -15.28
N THR A 102 -11.03 -2.94 -14.63
CA THR A 102 -9.86 -2.21 -14.15
C THR A 102 -10.06 -1.83 -12.70
N ILE A 103 -9.29 -2.44 -11.81
CA ILE A 103 -9.34 -2.11 -10.38
C ILE A 103 -7.94 -1.63 -9.97
N ALA A 104 -7.84 -0.34 -9.68
CA ALA A 104 -6.60 0.32 -9.30
C ALA A 104 -6.51 0.50 -7.78
N LEU A 105 -5.31 0.30 -7.24
CA LEU A 105 -4.98 0.50 -5.83
C LEU A 105 -3.83 1.50 -5.70
N LEU A 106 -4.06 2.53 -4.89
CA LEU A 106 -3.09 3.52 -4.43
C LEU A 106 -3.16 3.56 -2.91
N THR A 107 -2.02 3.54 -2.23
CA THR A 107 -1.97 3.31 -0.77
C THR A 107 -1.39 4.47 0.02
N TRP A 108 -0.66 5.39 -0.61
CA TRP A 108 0.12 6.40 0.11
C TRP A 108 -0.79 7.35 0.89
N ASN A 109 -1.92 7.76 0.29
CA ASN A 109 -2.87 8.65 0.97
C ASN A 109 -3.52 7.97 2.18
N LYS A 110 -3.91 6.69 2.07
CA LYS A 110 -4.41 5.91 3.21
C LYS A 110 -3.40 5.82 4.34
N VAL A 111 -2.14 5.52 4.02
CA VAL A 111 -1.08 5.47 5.05
C VAL A 111 -0.89 6.82 5.71
N LYS A 112 -0.78 7.91 4.92
CA LYS A 112 -0.59 9.27 5.43
C LYS A 112 -1.74 9.72 6.32
N GLY A 113 -2.98 9.51 5.89
CA GLY A 113 -4.17 9.85 6.66
C GLY A 113 -4.27 9.06 7.96
N ARG A 114 -3.99 7.75 7.91
CA ARG A 114 -3.94 6.92 9.11
C ARG A 114 -2.87 7.36 10.10
N LEU A 115 -1.68 7.71 9.59
CA LEU A 115 -0.55 8.23 10.36
C LEU A 115 -0.88 9.59 11.00
N LEU A 116 -1.72 10.41 10.36
CA LEU A 116 -2.23 11.67 10.91
C LEU A 116 -3.40 11.48 11.89
N GLY A 117 -3.78 10.22 12.17
CA GLY A 117 -4.81 9.88 13.15
C GLY A 117 -6.22 9.78 12.58
N ASP A 118 -6.40 9.84 11.25
CA ASP A 118 -7.71 9.62 10.64
C ASP A 118 -8.10 8.14 10.79
N LYS A 119 -9.17 7.89 11.55
CA LYS A 119 -9.69 6.54 11.79
C LYS A 119 -10.47 6.00 10.58
N THR A 120 -10.88 6.85 9.65
CA THR A 120 -11.56 6.44 8.43
C THR A 120 -10.61 5.83 7.42
N ASP A 121 -9.31 6.15 7.51
CA ASP A 121 -8.24 5.56 6.69
C ASP A 121 -7.71 4.24 7.30
N HIS A 122 -8.60 3.41 7.83
CA HIS A 122 -8.24 2.11 8.38
C HIS A 122 -7.74 1.17 7.27
N ILE A 123 -6.44 0.85 7.30
CA ILE A 123 -5.70 0.23 6.19
C ILE A 123 -6.16 -1.20 5.95
N ALA A 124 -6.33 -1.97 7.04
CA ALA A 124 -6.75 -3.37 6.88
C ALA A 124 -8.16 -3.50 6.28
N TYR A 125 -9.10 -2.64 6.69
CA TYR A 125 -10.43 -2.58 6.09
C TYR A 125 -10.37 -2.16 4.62
N PHE A 126 -9.58 -1.13 4.31
CA PHE A 126 -9.39 -0.65 2.94
C PHE A 126 -8.85 -1.74 2.00
N LEU A 127 -7.85 -2.52 2.42
CA LEU A 127 -7.32 -3.62 1.60
C LEU A 127 -8.22 -4.84 1.55
N ASP A 128 -9.01 -5.11 2.58
CA ASP A 128 -10.05 -6.16 2.54
C ASP A 128 -11.11 -5.84 1.48
N GLU A 129 -11.60 -4.59 1.45
CA GLU A 129 -12.56 -4.15 0.43
C GLU A 129 -11.97 -4.19 -0.99
N PHE A 130 -10.70 -3.83 -1.16
CA PHE A 130 -10.00 -4.00 -2.44
C PHE A 130 -9.91 -5.49 -2.84
N GLY A 131 -9.53 -6.36 -1.91
CA GLY A 131 -9.43 -7.81 -2.15
C GLY A 131 -10.76 -8.42 -2.58
N LYS A 132 -11.88 -8.02 -1.96
CA LYS A 132 -13.23 -8.45 -2.35
C LYS A 132 -13.56 -8.05 -3.78
N ALA A 133 -13.26 -6.81 -4.17
CA ALA A 133 -13.52 -6.33 -5.53
C ALA A 133 -12.67 -7.07 -6.58
N VAL A 134 -11.42 -7.42 -6.24
CA VAL A 134 -10.53 -8.17 -7.14
C VAL A 134 -10.91 -9.66 -7.24
N PHE A 135 -11.45 -10.26 -6.18
CA PHE A 135 -11.85 -11.67 -6.18
C PHE A 135 -13.10 -11.95 -7.03
N GLN A 136 -14.04 -11.01 -7.09
CA GLN A 136 -15.24 -11.10 -7.92
C GLN A 136 -15.45 -9.81 -8.71
N PRO A 137 -14.62 -9.56 -9.74
CA PRO A 137 -14.73 -8.34 -10.52
C PRO A 137 -16.00 -8.38 -11.37
N GLU A 138 -16.82 -7.36 -11.24
CA GLU A 138 -17.93 -7.12 -12.16
C GLU A 138 -17.36 -6.68 -13.52
N LYS A 139 -17.84 -7.30 -14.61
CA LYS A 139 -17.33 -7.01 -15.95
C LYS A 139 -17.61 -5.56 -16.35
N GLY A 140 -16.59 -4.88 -16.89
CA GLY A 140 -16.68 -3.48 -17.31
C GLY A 140 -16.52 -2.47 -16.16
N THR A 141 -16.29 -2.95 -14.93
CA THR A 141 -16.08 -2.10 -13.77
C THR A 141 -14.73 -1.40 -13.82
N ASN A 142 -14.74 -0.11 -13.51
CA ASN A 142 -13.54 0.72 -13.34
C ASN A 142 -13.59 1.32 -11.93
N LEU A 143 -12.74 0.82 -11.03
CA LEU A 143 -12.67 1.25 -9.64
C LEU A 143 -11.27 1.74 -9.30
N VAL A 144 -11.22 2.76 -8.44
CA VAL A 144 -9.98 3.30 -7.90
C VAL A 144 -10.10 3.34 -6.38
N TYR A 145 -9.18 2.65 -5.72
CA TYR A 145 -8.99 2.67 -4.27
C TYR A 145 -7.83 3.62 -3.96
N LEU A 146 -8.10 4.71 -3.24
CA LEU A 146 -7.16 5.80 -2.90
C LEU A 146 -7.26 6.22 -1.43
#